data_AF-A0A519YRR1-F1
#
_entry.id   AF-A0A519YRR1-F1
#
_cell.length_a   1.000
_cell.length_b   1.000
_cell.length_c   1.000
_cell.angle_alpha   90.00
_cell.angle_beta   90.00
_cell.angle_gamma   90.00
#
_symmetry.space_group_name_H-M   'P 1'
#
loop_
_entity.id
_entity.type
_entity.pdbx_description
1 polymer ?
#
loop_
_entity_poly.entity_id
_entity_poly.type
_entity_poly.pdbx_seq_one_letter_code
_entity_poly.pdbx_strand_id
1 'polypeptide(L)'
;MAQAAALQPSQLLGWQTTQHKHDTTFHDDIATMDLTGRLKHDALHFGKYVGRFYEHGTANSPRIRQTVIDTALMALGAANALRLNLMVVMHANVPALTEENVIGTLAIPMGRLCSAVEKLDHLEPGGPSMNEAVLDIILWVLGAAKLYGIDDLNTAMAQRRAEISASRFYIDKPPIL
;
A
#
# COMPACT_ATOMS: atom_id res chain seq x y z
N MET A 1 -5.26 -24.75 -10.53
CA MET A 1 -4.81 -23.37 -10.29
C MET A 1 -5.97 -22.45 -10.65
N ALA A 2 -6.61 -21.78 -9.68
CA ALA A 2 -7.62 -20.77 -9.98
C ALA A 2 -6.91 -19.48 -10.42
N GLN A 3 -7.23 -19.02 -11.63
CA GLN A 3 -6.71 -17.79 -12.21
C GLN A 3 -7.40 -16.63 -11.48
N ALA A 4 -6.66 -15.83 -10.71
CA ALA A 4 -7.14 -14.51 -10.35
C ALA A 4 -7.45 -13.81 -11.68
N ALA A 5 -8.64 -13.20 -11.82
CA ALA A 5 -9.00 -12.47 -13.03
C ALA A 5 -7.81 -11.60 -13.46
N ALA A 6 -7.30 -11.84 -14.67
CA ALA A 6 -6.07 -11.20 -15.13
C ALA A 6 -6.26 -9.67 -15.01
N LEU A 7 -5.41 -9.02 -14.21
CA LEU A 7 -5.45 -7.57 -14.01
C LEU A 7 -5.48 -6.87 -15.36
N GLN A 8 -6.44 -5.96 -15.53
CA GLN A 8 -6.57 -5.19 -16.77
C GLN A 8 -5.82 -3.85 -16.66
N PRO A 9 -5.26 -3.33 -17.77
CA PRO A 9 -4.60 -2.02 -17.78
C PRO A 9 -5.48 -0.89 -17.23
N SER A 10 -6.76 -0.89 -17.64
CA SER A 10 -7.76 0.09 -17.19
C SER A 10 -8.02 0.02 -15.69
N GLN A 11 -7.89 -1.16 -15.08
CA GLN A 11 -8.09 -1.34 -13.65
C GLN A 11 -6.93 -0.70 -12.87
N LEU A 12 -5.68 -0.95 -13.26
CA LEU A 12 -4.50 -0.35 -12.61
C LEU A 12 -4.51 1.18 -12.74
N LEU A 13 -4.82 1.69 -13.93
CA LEU A 13 -4.96 3.13 -14.16
C LEU A 13 -6.08 3.73 -13.30
N GLY A 14 -7.23 3.05 -13.24
CA GLY A 14 -8.35 3.46 -12.40
C GLY A 14 -7.99 3.51 -10.92
N TRP A 15 -7.22 2.53 -10.43
CA TRP A 15 -6.72 2.50 -9.06
C TRP A 15 -5.80 3.67 -8.75
N GLN A 16 -4.80 3.94 -9.60
CA GLN A 16 -3.88 5.07 -9.43
C GLN A 16 -4.62 6.40 -9.46
N THR A 17 -5.48 6.62 -10.45
CA THR A 17 -6.22 7.87 -10.64
C THR A 17 -7.15 8.14 -9.46
N THR A 18 -7.88 7.13 -9.00
CA THR A 18 -8.79 7.29 -7.87
C THR A 18 -8.04 7.52 -6.57
N GLN A 19 -6.90 6.84 -6.35
CA GLN A 19 -6.05 7.11 -5.19
C GLN A 19 -5.48 8.53 -5.23
N HIS A 20 -4.98 8.98 -6.38
CA HIS A 20 -4.45 10.32 -6.54
C HIS A 20 -5.49 11.40 -6.22
N LYS A 21 -6.72 11.24 -6.73
CA LYS A 21 -7.84 12.13 -6.41
C LYS A 21 -8.18 12.11 -4.92
N HIS A 22 -8.21 10.92 -4.31
CA HIS A 22 -8.46 10.78 -2.88
C HIS A 22 -7.41 11.52 -2.05
N ASP A 23 -6.12 11.25 -2.30
CA ASP A 23 -5.02 11.83 -1.53
C ASP A 23 -5.01 13.36 -1.63
N THR A 24 -5.17 13.90 -2.84
CA THR A 24 -5.22 15.37 -3.04
C THR A 24 -6.46 16.03 -2.47
N THR A 25 -7.55 15.28 -2.25
CA THR A 25 -8.80 15.82 -1.68
C THR A 25 -8.84 15.71 -0.16
N PHE A 26 -8.40 14.59 0.41
CA PHE A 26 -8.64 14.23 1.82
C PHE A 26 -7.37 14.15 2.68
N HIS A 27 -6.18 14.17 2.06
CA HIS A 27 -4.86 14.14 2.71
C HIS A 27 -3.96 15.21 2.08
N ASP A 28 -4.47 16.43 1.96
CA ASP A 28 -3.76 17.55 1.32
C ASP A 28 -2.47 17.92 2.07
N ASP A 29 -2.46 17.78 3.39
CA ASP A 29 -1.29 17.90 4.24
C ASP A 29 -0.15 16.94 3.84
N ILE A 30 -0.47 15.69 3.51
CA ILE A 30 0.49 14.70 3.04
C ILE A 30 0.79 14.87 1.54
N ALA A 31 -0.22 15.19 0.74
CA ALA A 31 -0.09 15.34 -0.71
C ALA A 31 0.75 16.56 -1.13
N THR A 32 0.87 17.56 -0.26
CA THR A 32 1.69 18.76 -0.48
C THR A 32 3.12 18.64 0.03
N MET A 33 3.47 17.51 0.68
CA MET A 33 4.85 17.23 1.07
C MET A 33 5.75 17.10 -0.16
N ASP A 34 7.05 17.37 0.02
CA ASP A 34 8.05 16.98 -0.97
C ASP A 34 8.16 15.45 -1.07
N LEU A 35 8.84 14.98 -2.11
CA LEU A 35 8.95 13.53 -2.37
C LEU A 35 9.55 12.80 -1.15
N THR A 36 10.60 13.37 -0.55
CA THR A 36 11.28 12.76 0.61
C THR A 36 10.35 12.66 1.81
N GLY A 37 9.64 13.73 2.17
CA GLY A 37 8.68 13.74 3.27
C GLY A 37 7.55 12.75 3.05
N ARG A 38 7.04 12.65 1.82
CA ARG A 38 6.00 11.68 1.45
C ARG A 38 6.49 10.24 1.58
N LEU A 39 7.69 9.93 1.11
CA LEU A 39 8.25 8.58 1.21
C LEU A 39 8.57 8.17 2.65
N LYS A 40 8.97 9.11 3.51
CA LYS A 40 9.08 8.87 4.97
C LYS A 40 7.75 8.48 5.57
N HIS A 41 6.69 9.24 5.25
CA HIS A 41 5.34 8.94 5.70
C HIS A 41 4.89 7.54 5.24
N ASP A 42 5.12 7.21 3.98
CA ASP A 42 4.81 5.89 3.41
C ASP A 42 5.59 4.77 4.12
N ALA A 43 6.90 4.96 4.36
CA ALA A 43 7.74 3.99 5.06
C ALA A 43 7.25 3.72 6.50
N LEU A 44 6.83 4.75 7.23
CA LEU A 44 6.21 4.61 8.56
C LEU A 44 4.92 3.80 8.50
N HIS A 45 4.08 4.02 7.48
CA HIS A 45 2.87 3.24 7.29
C HIS A 45 3.16 1.77 7.00
N PHE A 46 4.11 1.46 6.13
CA PHE A 46 4.47 0.07 5.84
C PHE A 46 5.07 -0.63 7.07
N GLY A 47 5.92 0.04 7.86
CA GLY A 47 6.42 -0.51 9.12
C GLY A 47 5.30 -0.82 10.12
N LYS A 48 4.34 0.11 10.28
CA LYS A 48 3.13 -0.11 11.08
C LYS A 48 2.33 -1.33 10.58
N TYR A 49 2.22 -1.53 9.26
CA TYR A 49 1.48 -2.66 8.71
C TYR A 49 2.21 -3.99 8.96
N VAL A 50 3.54 -4.05 8.82
CA VAL A 50 4.33 -5.23 9.21
C VAL A 50 4.04 -5.62 10.67
N GLY A 51 4.03 -4.65 11.58
CA GLY A 51 3.66 -4.89 13.00
C GLY A 51 2.25 -5.46 13.15
N ARG A 52 1.25 -4.87 12.47
CA ARG A 52 -0.14 -5.38 12.49
C ARG A 52 -0.27 -6.81 11.97
N PHE A 53 0.48 -7.17 10.92
CA PHE A 53 0.51 -8.55 10.44
C PHE A 53 1.12 -9.50 11.46
N TYR A 54 2.15 -9.07 12.18
CA TYR A 54 2.74 -9.87 13.23
C TYR A 54 1.78 -10.06 14.42
N GLU A 55 1.08 -9.01 14.84
CA GLU A 55 0.14 -9.05 15.97
C GLU A 55 -1.14 -9.85 15.68
N HIS A 56 -1.61 -9.85 14.44
CA HIS A 56 -2.96 -10.31 14.10
C HIS A 56 -3.03 -11.31 12.94
N GLY A 57 -1.90 -11.79 12.42
CA GLY A 57 -1.69 -12.43 11.12
C GLY A 57 -2.39 -13.76 10.83
N THR A 58 -3.47 -14.10 11.54
CA THR A 58 -4.28 -15.27 11.27
C THR A 58 -5.26 -15.02 10.12
N ALA A 59 -5.54 -16.05 9.29
CA ALA A 59 -6.40 -15.92 8.11
C ALA A 59 -7.81 -15.36 8.38
N ASN A 60 -8.34 -15.54 9.59
CA ASN A 60 -9.72 -15.16 9.94
C ASN A 60 -9.85 -13.77 10.56
N SER A 61 -8.77 -13.00 10.67
CA SER A 61 -8.79 -11.69 11.32
C SER A 61 -9.35 -10.59 10.38
N PRO A 62 -10.49 -9.94 10.72
CA PRO A 62 -10.99 -8.80 9.93
C PRO A 62 -9.97 -7.66 9.86
N ARG A 63 -9.17 -7.51 10.91
CA ARG A 63 -8.10 -6.51 11.00
C ARG A 63 -7.01 -6.75 9.96
N ILE A 64 -6.73 -8.00 9.62
CA ILE A 64 -5.74 -8.35 8.59
C ILE A 64 -6.26 -8.01 7.20
N ARG A 65 -7.51 -8.36 6.88
CA ARG A 65 -8.12 -7.97 5.59
C ARG A 65 -8.08 -6.46 5.40
N GLN A 66 -8.45 -5.71 6.44
CA GLN A 66 -8.35 -4.26 6.43
C GLN A 66 -6.90 -3.78 6.25
N THR A 67 -5.92 -4.43 6.89
CA THR A 67 -4.51 -4.05 6.75
C THR A 67 -3.99 -4.33 5.33
N VAL A 68 -4.41 -5.41 4.65
CA VAL A 68 -4.08 -5.62 3.22
C VAL A 68 -4.62 -4.47 2.36
N ILE A 69 -5.87 -4.06 2.59
CA ILE A 69 -6.51 -2.96 1.84
C ILE A 69 -5.80 -1.64 2.13
N ASP A 70 -5.50 -1.33 3.39
CA ASP A 70 -4.74 -0.14 3.80
C ASP A 70 -3.34 -0.14 3.14
N THR A 71 -2.66 -1.29 3.07
CA THR A 71 -1.37 -1.43 2.35
C THR A 71 -1.54 -1.17 0.86
N ALA A 72 -2.62 -1.66 0.23
CA ALA A 72 -2.91 -1.41 -1.17
C ALA A 72 -3.08 0.09 -1.47
N LEU A 73 -3.86 0.79 -0.65
CA LEU A 73 -4.09 2.23 -0.80
C LEU A 73 -2.79 3.02 -0.64
N MET A 74 -1.98 2.69 0.38
CA MET A 74 -0.68 3.35 0.61
C MET A 74 0.31 3.06 -0.53
N ALA A 75 0.37 1.83 -1.04
CA ALA A 75 1.25 1.48 -2.15
C ALA A 75 0.87 2.21 -3.45
N LEU A 76 -0.41 2.41 -3.71
CA LEU A 76 -0.88 3.27 -4.82
C LEU A 76 -0.49 4.73 -4.60
N GLY A 77 -0.59 5.23 -3.37
CA GLY A 77 -0.13 6.57 -2.99
C GLY A 77 1.36 6.77 -3.29
N ALA A 78 2.20 5.84 -2.82
CA ALA A 78 3.64 5.82 -3.07
C ALA A 78 3.98 5.72 -4.57
N ALA A 79 3.28 4.84 -5.30
CA ALA A 79 3.45 4.69 -6.75
C ALA A 79 3.13 5.98 -7.51
N ASN A 80 2.09 6.71 -7.08
CA ASN A 80 1.77 8.02 -7.64
C ASN A 80 2.85 9.07 -7.32
N ALA A 81 3.45 9.03 -6.13
CA ALA A 81 4.55 9.93 -5.74
C ALA A 81 5.75 9.77 -6.68
N LEU A 82 6.12 8.51 -6.92
CA LEU A 82 7.26 8.09 -7.72
C LEU A 82 6.95 8.05 -9.23
N ARG A 83 5.71 8.38 -9.64
CA ARG A 83 5.23 8.34 -11.02
C ARG A 83 5.46 6.99 -11.70
N LEU A 84 5.21 5.91 -10.97
CA LEU A 84 5.41 4.55 -11.46
C LEU A 84 4.36 4.17 -12.48
N ASN A 85 4.81 3.54 -13.56
CA ASN A 85 3.94 2.88 -14.52
C ASN A 85 3.61 1.47 -14.02
N LEU A 86 2.41 1.29 -13.45
CA LEU A 86 2.01 0.00 -12.89
C LEU A 86 1.73 -1.09 -13.92
N MET A 87 1.76 -0.80 -15.23
CA MET A 87 1.68 -1.82 -16.28
C MET A 87 2.76 -2.90 -16.15
N VAL A 88 3.90 -2.57 -15.52
CA VAL A 88 4.96 -3.54 -15.24
C VAL A 88 4.47 -4.70 -14.34
N VAL A 89 3.50 -4.44 -13.46
CA VAL A 89 2.92 -5.44 -12.54
C VAL A 89 2.15 -6.52 -13.29
N MET A 90 1.58 -6.21 -14.46
CA MET A 90 0.82 -7.19 -15.26
C MET A 90 1.68 -8.34 -15.79
N HIS A 91 2.97 -8.10 -15.97
CA HIS A 91 3.93 -9.06 -16.50
C HIS A 91 4.82 -9.66 -15.39
N ALA A 92 4.64 -9.22 -14.16
CA ALA A 92 5.44 -9.65 -13.03
C ALA A 92 4.82 -10.87 -12.33
N ASN A 93 5.68 -11.66 -11.70
CA ASN A 93 5.25 -12.81 -10.90
C ASN A 93 4.67 -12.32 -9.57
N VAL A 94 3.39 -12.56 -9.34
CA VAL A 94 2.79 -12.37 -8.02
C VAL A 94 3.36 -13.44 -7.08
N PRO A 95 3.94 -13.07 -5.93
CA PRO A 95 4.50 -14.03 -5.00
C PRO A 95 3.42 -14.97 -4.47
N ALA A 96 3.76 -16.27 -4.38
CA ALA A 96 2.91 -17.27 -3.74
C ALA A 96 3.05 -17.16 -2.22
N LEU A 97 2.18 -16.35 -1.61
CA LEU A 97 2.22 -16.11 -0.16
C LEU A 97 1.57 -17.26 0.62
N THR A 98 2.13 -17.53 1.80
CA THR A 98 1.64 -18.43 2.83
C THR A 98 1.60 -17.69 4.17
N GLU A 99 0.91 -18.23 5.18
CA GLU A 99 0.93 -17.64 6.54
C GLU A 99 2.36 -17.55 7.11
N GLU A 100 3.24 -18.46 6.72
CA GLU A 100 4.63 -18.49 7.18
C GLU A 100 5.50 -17.39 6.58
N ASN A 101 5.25 -17.01 5.31
CA ASN A 101 6.13 -16.09 4.58
C ASN A 101 5.55 -14.68 4.38
N VAL A 102 4.23 -14.50 4.55
CA VAL A 102 3.52 -13.26 4.22
C VAL A 102 4.12 -12.02 4.91
N ILE A 103 4.56 -12.15 6.17
CA ILE A 103 5.19 -11.05 6.92
C ILE A 103 6.57 -10.74 6.35
N GLY A 104 7.41 -11.76 6.20
CA GLY A 104 8.77 -11.60 5.69
C GLY A 104 8.80 -11.01 4.29
N THR A 105 7.89 -11.43 3.41
CA THR A 105 7.78 -10.91 2.04
C THR A 105 7.32 -9.45 1.98
N LEU A 106 6.59 -8.93 2.99
CA LEU A 106 6.31 -7.49 3.12
C LEU A 106 7.47 -6.72 3.76
N ALA A 107 8.09 -7.30 4.79
CA ALA A 107 9.15 -6.66 5.55
C ALA A 107 10.40 -6.35 4.70
N ILE A 108 10.73 -7.22 3.75
CA ILE A 108 11.89 -7.05 2.87
C ILE A 108 11.79 -5.79 1.98
N PRO A 109 10.73 -5.59 1.17
CA PRO A 109 10.60 -4.35 0.40
C PRO A 109 10.39 -3.11 1.29
N MET A 110 9.72 -3.24 2.44
CA MET A 110 9.62 -2.15 3.43
C MET A 110 11.01 -1.71 3.94
N GLY A 111 11.89 -2.67 4.28
CA GLY A 111 13.26 -2.38 4.70
C GLY A 111 14.10 -1.74 3.59
N ARG A 112 13.94 -2.20 2.34
CA ARG A 112 14.57 -1.56 1.17
C ARG A 112 14.10 -0.11 0.98
N LEU A 113 12.80 0.15 1.14
CA LEU A 113 12.27 1.51 1.07
C LEU A 113 12.83 2.38 2.20
N CYS A 114 12.89 1.88 3.44
CA CYS A 114 13.48 2.60 4.57
C CYS A 114 14.94 2.96 4.31
N SER A 115 15.75 2.01 3.83
CA SER A 115 17.16 2.25 3.49
C SER A 115 17.31 3.27 2.34
N ALA A 116 16.43 3.24 1.35
CA ALA A 116 16.45 4.24 0.28
C ALA A 116 16.10 5.64 0.80
N VAL A 117 15.13 5.75 1.71
CA VAL A 117 14.74 7.02 2.34
C VAL A 117 15.83 7.55 3.27
N GLU A 118 16.46 6.69 4.07
CA GLU A 118 17.62 7.04 4.90
C GLU A 118 18.77 7.63 4.05
N LYS A 119 19.05 7.01 2.91
CA LYS A 119 20.08 7.51 1.98
C LYS A 119 19.73 8.86 1.36
N LEU A 120 18.45 9.11 1.07
CA LEU A 120 18.00 10.43 0.63
C LEU A 120 18.25 11.48 1.72
N ASP A 121 18.05 11.14 2.99
CA ASP A 121 18.33 12.04 4.11
C ASP A 121 19.82 12.36 4.25
N HIS A 122 20.68 11.38 3.99
CA HIS A 122 22.13 11.57 4.05
C HIS A 122 22.72 12.14 2.75
N LEU A 123 21.92 12.31 1.70
CA LEU A 123 22.38 12.69 0.35
C LEU A 123 23.45 11.73 -0.22
N GLU A 124 23.35 10.45 0.15
CA GLU A 124 24.31 9.43 -0.28
C GLU A 124 24.03 8.95 -1.71
N PRO A 125 25.06 8.80 -2.56
CA PRO A 125 24.89 8.20 -3.89
C PRO A 125 24.65 6.70 -3.78
N GLY A 126 23.74 6.18 -4.62
CA GLY A 126 23.47 4.75 -4.75
C GLY A 126 22.65 4.18 -3.58
N GLY A 127 21.55 3.49 -3.89
CA GLY A 127 20.64 2.88 -2.92
C GLY A 127 19.70 1.88 -3.60
N PRO A 128 19.00 1.04 -2.83
CA PRO A 128 17.96 0.19 -3.40
C PRO A 128 16.91 1.07 -4.10
N SER A 129 16.38 0.60 -5.22
CA SER A 129 15.38 1.36 -5.98
C SER A 129 14.08 1.47 -5.19
N MET A 130 13.71 2.69 -4.77
CA MET A 130 12.42 2.99 -4.16
C MET A 130 11.26 2.47 -5.03
N ASN A 131 11.45 2.57 -6.35
CA ASN A 131 10.49 2.10 -7.34
C ASN A 131 10.29 0.58 -7.23
N GLU A 132 11.37 -0.19 -7.16
CA GLU A 132 11.30 -1.66 -7.01
C GLU A 132 10.66 -2.04 -5.68
N ALA A 133 11.02 -1.36 -4.58
CA ALA A 133 10.43 -1.62 -3.28
C ALA A 133 8.90 -1.40 -3.29
N VAL A 134 8.42 -0.30 -3.88
CA VAL A 134 6.98 -0.03 -3.99
C VAL A 134 6.29 -1.02 -4.92
N LEU A 135 6.89 -1.38 -6.05
CA LEU A 135 6.34 -2.41 -6.95
C LEU A 135 6.24 -3.78 -6.27
N ASP A 136 7.25 -4.16 -5.50
CA ASP A 136 7.24 -5.41 -4.74
C ASP A 136 6.15 -5.41 -3.65
N ILE A 137 5.88 -4.27 -3.01
CA ILE A 137 4.75 -4.12 -2.08
C ILE A 137 3.41 -4.27 -2.82
N ILE A 138 3.27 -3.71 -4.03
CA ILE A 138 2.07 -3.89 -4.84
C ILE A 138 1.88 -5.35 -5.22
N LEU A 139 2.93 -6.05 -5.63
CA LEU A 139 2.89 -7.48 -5.92
C LEU A 139 2.52 -8.29 -4.67
N TRP A 140 3.10 -7.93 -3.52
CA TRP A 140 2.75 -8.52 -2.24
C TRP A 140 1.27 -8.32 -1.91
N VAL A 141 0.68 -7.14 -2.17
CA VAL A 141 -0.76 -6.89 -1.97
C VAL A 141 -1.62 -7.85 -2.78
N LEU A 142 -1.26 -8.11 -4.04
CA LEU A 142 -1.98 -9.04 -4.90
C LEU A 142 -1.90 -10.48 -4.36
N GLY A 143 -0.73 -10.90 -3.88
CA GLY A 143 -0.56 -12.19 -3.22
C GLY A 143 -1.34 -12.30 -1.91
N ALA A 144 -1.33 -11.23 -1.10
CA ALA A 144 -1.99 -11.19 0.20
C ALA A 144 -3.51 -11.15 0.05
N ALA A 145 -4.03 -10.43 -0.93
CA ALA A 145 -5.45 -10.43 -1.27
C ALA A 145 -5.95 -11.86 -1.57
N LYS A 146 -5.17 -12.64 -2.32
CA LYS A 146 -5.48 -14.06 -2.57
C LYS A 146 -5.39 -14.92 -1.30
N LEU A 147 -4.32 -14.76 -0.50
CA LEU A 147 -4.13 -15.52 0.74
C LEU A 147 -5.28 -15.31 1.73
N TYR A 148 -5.79 -14.08 1.85
CA TYR A 148 -6.81 -13.70 2.84
C TYR A 148 -8.24 -13.56 2.28
N GLY A 149 -8.52 -14.13 1.10
CA GLY A 149 -9.88 -14.17 0.54
C GLY A 149 -10.48 -12.77 0.28
N ILE A 150 -9.71 -11.90 -0.37
CA ILE A 150 -10.18 -10.60 -0.86
C ILE A 150 -10.36 -10.72 -2.38
N ASP A 151 -11.52 -11.26 -2.78
CA ASP A 151 -11.80 -11.57 -4.19
C ASP A 151 -11.96 -10.32 -5.07
N ASP A 152 -12.52 -9.25 -4.50
CA ASP A 152 -12.71 -7.97 -5.18
C ASP A 152 -11.97 -6.84 -4.44
N LEU A 153 -10.67 -6.74 -4.72
CA LEU A 153 -9.82 -5.69 -4.16
C LEU A 153 -10.26 -4.28 -4.61
N ASN A 154 -10.87 -4.15 -5.79
CA ASN A 154 -11.32 -2.85 -6.30
C ASN A 154 -12.45 -2.29 -5.43
N THR A 155 -13.49 -3.09 -5.20
CA THR A 155 -14.61 -2.69 -4.34
C THR A 155 -14.16 -2.51 -2.90
N ALA A 156 -13.28 -3.37 -2.39
CA ALA A 156 -12.74 -3.26 -1.04
C ALA A 156 -11.98 -1.92 -0.83
N MET A 157 -11.13 -1.53 -1.79
CA MET A 157 -10.44 -0.24 -1.76
C MET A 157 -11.40 0.94 -1.87
N ALA A 158 -12.45 0.85 -2.71
CA ALA A 158 -13.45 1.90 -2.84
C ALA A 158 -14.21 2.14 -1.52
N GLN A 159 -14.66 1.06 -0.87
CA GLN A 159 -15.31 1.14 0.44
C GLN A 159 -14.37 1.74 1.48
N ARG A 160 -13.11 1.29 1.51
CA ARG A 160 -12.15 1.77 2.49
C ARG A 160 -11.83 3.26 2.35
N ARG A 161 -11.73 3.79 1.12
CA ARG A 161 -11.60 5.23 0.87
C ARG A 161 -12.79 6.02 1.38
N ALA A 162 -14.01 5.51 1.19
CA ALA A 162 -15.22 6.17 1.69
C ALA A 162 -15.22 6.27 3.22
N GLU A 163 -14.81 5.21 3.92
CA GLU A 163 -14.66 5.20 5.39
C GLU A 163 -13.62 6.23 5.86
N ILE A 164 -12.46 6.29 5.20
CA ILE A 164 -11.39 7.24 5.55
C ILE A 164 -11.87 8.68 5.31
N SER A 165 -12.52 8.93 4.18
CA SER A 165 -13.04 10.26 3.81
C SER A 165 -14.08 10.78 4.81
N ALA A 166 -14.95 9.91 5.33
CA ALA A 166 -15.94 10.27 6.35
C ALA A 166 -15.30 10.72 7.68
N SER A 167 -14.07 10.29 7.96
CA SER A 167 -13.38 10.59 9.23
C SER A 167 -12.67 11.95 9.27
N ARG A 168 -12.73 12.75 8.20
CA ARG A 168 -11.99 14.02 8.07
C ARG A 168 -12.58 15.17 8.88
N PHE A 169 -13.90 15.26 8.98
CA PHE A 169 -14.54 16.34 9.72
C PHE A 169 -14.82 15.93 11.16
N TYR A 170 -14.26 16.70 12.10
CA TYR A 170 -14.31 16.41 13.53
C TYR A 170 -15.71 16.59 14.15
N ILE A 171 -16.64 17.24 13.43
CA ILE A 171 -18.01 17.43 13.90
C ILE A 171 -18.79 16.11 14.04
N ASP A 172 -18.38 15.09 13.28
CA ASP A 172 -19.00 13.76 13.29
C ASP A 172 -18.31 12.80 14.27
N LYS A 173 -17.23 13.23 14.94
CA LYS A 173 -16.54 12.43 15.96
C LYS A 173 -17.11 12.74 17.35
N PRO A 174 -17.30 11.74 18.22
CA PRO A 174 -17.70 12.00 19.60
C PRO A 174 -16.66 12.91 20.27
N PRO A 175 -17.09 13.86 21.12
CA PRO A 175 -16.17 14.77 21.79
C PRO A 175 -15.13 13.99 22.59
N ILE A 176 -13.86 14.38 22.43
CA ILE A 176 -12.78 13.88 23.29
C ILE A 176 -12.94 14.61 24.62
N LEU A 177 -13.35 13.88 25.66
CA LEU A 177 -13.33 14.33 27.05
C LEU A 177 -11.95 14.14 27.66
#